data_AF-A0A832P8N9-F1
#
_entry.id   AF-A0A832P8N9-F1
#
_cell.length_a   1.000
_cell.length_b   1.000
_cell.length_c   1.000
_cell.angle_alpha   90.00
_cell.angle_beta   90.00
_cell.angle_gamma   90.00
#
_symmetry.space_group_name_H-M   'P 1'
#
loop_
_entity.id
_entity.type
_entity.pdbx_description
1 polymer ?
#
loop_
_entity_poly.entity_id
_entity_poly.type
_entity_poly.pdbx_seq_one_letter_code
_entity_poly.pdbx_strand_id
1 'polypeptide(L)'
;MGIPTEERIKINVFETVGENCCVAACDGQKVYEIITAALCENKKIELSFTETSELTPTFLNSAIGQLYGCFPVERIESSLLFTDISKEDEIILKRVIERAKTYFERAYTCRKALKDVLGGEEDA
;
A
#
# COMPACT_ATOMS: atom_id res chain seq x y z
N MET A 1 7.19 23.72 21.67
CA MET A 1 7.96 22.58 21.15
C MET A 1 7.41 22.31 19.76
N GLY A 2 8.06 22.85 18.73
CA GLY A 2 7.61 22.64 17.35
C GLY A 2 7.80 21.17 17.01
N ILE A 3 6.72 20.49 16.68
CA ILE A 3 6.78 19.13 16.16
C ILE A 3 7.59 19.22 14.86
N PRO A 4 8.69 18.48 14.68
CA PRO A 4 9.36 18.46 13.39
C PRO A 4 8.36 17.90 12.40
N THR A 5 7.88 18.74 11.49
CA THR A 5 7.10 18.30 10.34
C THR A 5 8.03 17.46 9.50
N GLU A 6 7.94 16.14 9.62
CA GLU A 6 8.67 15.23 8.75
C GLU A 6 8.33 15.59 7.30
N GLU A 7 9.37 15.83 6.49
CA GLU A 7 9.20 16.18 5.09
C GLU A 7 8.61 14.97 4.35
N ARG A 8 7.35 15.09 3.93
CA ARG A 8 6.62 14.08 3.17
C ARG A 8 6.41 14.58 1.76
N ILE A 9 6.66 13.72 0.78
CA ILE A 9 6.23 14.01 -0.59
C ILE A 9 4.72 13.83 -0.66
N LYS A 10 4.01 14.82 -1.20
CA LYS A 10 2.58 14.71 -1.42
C LYS A 10 2.32 14.09 -2.78
N ILE A 11 1.54 13.01 -2.81
CA ILE A 11 1.07 12.35 -4.02
C ILE A 11 -0.45 12.50 -4.04
N ASN A 12 -0.99 13.17 -5.04
CA ASN A 12 -2.42 13.26 -5.25
C ASN A 12 -2.89 12.10 -6.15
N VAL A 13 -3.87 11.33 -5.66
CA VAL A 13 -4.43 10.19 -6.39
C VAL A 13 -5.12 10.63 -7.69
N PHE A 14 -5.93 11.70 -7.64
CA PHE A 14 -6.60 12.26 -8.81
C PHE A 14 -5.60 12.71 -9.88
N GLU A 15 -4.53 13.42 -9.50
CA GLU A 15 -3.49 13.85 -10.45
C GLU A 15 -2.73 12.67 -11.06
N THR A 16 -2.55 11.60 -10.29
CA THR A 16 -1.86 10.38 -10.75
C THR A 16 -2.69 9.58 -11.73
N VAL A 17 -3.98 9.45 -11.47
CA VAL A 17 -4.88 8.63 -12.28
C VAL A 17 -5.39 9.41 -13.50
N GLY A 18 -5.66 10.70 -13.33
CA GLY A 18 -6.24 11.60 -14.33
C GLY A 18 -7.78 11.67 -14.31
N GLU A 19 -8.43 10.96 -13.40
CA GLU A 19 -9.89 10.95 -13.22
C GLU A 19 -10.27 10.80 -11.74
N ASN A 20 -11.50 11.21 -11.40
CA ASN A 20 -12.00 11.17 -10.02
C ASN A 20 -12.58 9.82 -9.60
N CYS A 21 -12.98 8.98 -10.56
CA CYS A 21 -13.51 7.64 -10.35
C CYS A 21 -12.39 6.60 -10.23
N CYS A 22 -11.86 6.40 -9.04
CA CYS A 22 -10.79 5.46 -8.75
C CYS A 22 -11.33 4.03 -8.56
N VAL A 23 -11.75 3.41 -9.66
CA VAL A 23 -12.49 2.14 -9.66
C VAL A 23 -11.64 0.97 -10.16
N ALA A 24 -10.86 1.17 -11.23
CA ALA A 24 -10.19 0.06 -11.90
C ALA A 24 -8.85 -0.31 -11.26
N ALA A 25 -8.46 -1.58 -11.41
CA ALA A 25 -7.15 -2.05 -10.93
C ALA A 25 -5.98 -1.36 -11.66
N CYS A 26 -6.12 -1.08 -12.96
CA CYS A 26 -5.08 -0.40 -13.74
C CYS A 26 -4.75 1.00 -13.21
N ASP A 27 -5.72 1.71 -12.66
CA ASP A 27 -5.49 3.02 -12.06
C ASP A 27 -4.84 2.89 -10.70
N GLY A 28 -5.23 1.88 -9.93
CA GLY A 28 -4.54 1.54 -8.68
C GLY A 28 -3.07 1.18 -8.93
N GLN A 29 -2.78 0.49 -10.03
CA GLN A 29 -1.43 0.13 -10.44
C GLN A 29 -0.53 1.36 -10.67
N LYS A 30 -1.04 2.42 -11.32
CA LYS A 30 -0.29 3.68 -11.49
C LYS A 30 0.13 4.28 -10.16
N VAL A 31 -0.79 4.32 -9.19
CA VAL A 31 -0.53 4.85 -7.84
C VAL A 31 0.51 3.98 -7.12
N TYR A 32 0.38 2.65 -7.22
CA TYR A 32 1.33 1.72 -6.63
C TYR A 32 2.76 1.94 -7.14
N GLU A 33 2.95 2.15 -8.44
CA GLU A 33 4.27 2.32 -9.05
C GLU A 33 4.99 3.56 -8.49
N ILE A 34 4.25 4.68 -8.35
CA ILE A 34 4.80 5.91 -7.77
C ILE A 34 5.15 5.71 -6.28
N ILE A 35 4.24 5.10 -5.51
CA ILE A 35 4.48 4.82 -4.09
C ILE A 35 5.71 3.91 -3.93
N THR A 36 5.81 2.88 -4.76
CA THR A 36 6.91 1.91 -4.73
C THR A 36 8.24 2.59 -5.03
N ALA A 37 8.30 3.44 -6.06
CA ALA A 37 9.51 4.21 -6.38
C ALA A 37 9.94 5.11 -5.21
N ALA A 38 8.99 5.83 -4.60
CA ALA A 38 9.26 6.70 -3.46
C ALA A 38 9.71 5.90 -2.22
N LEU A 39 9.08 4.75 -1.94
CA LEU A 39 9.48 3.87 -0.85
C LEU A 39 10.90 3.34 -1.06
N CYS A 40 11.27 2.93 -2.28
CA CYS A 40 12.62 2.48 -2.63
C CYS A 40 13.68 3.57 -2.37
N GLU A 41 13.32 4.84 -2.54
CA GLU A 41 14.15 6.01 -2.22
C GLU A 41 14.11 6.39 -0.73
N ASN A 42 13.45 5.61 0.12
CA ASN A 42 13.23 5.87 1.55
C ASN A 42 12.52 7.19 1.84
N LYS A 43 11.68 7.65 0.91
CA LYS A 43 10.86 8.86 1.10
C LYS A 43 9.61 8.53 1.91
N LYS A 44 9.22 9.47 2.77
CA LYS A 44 7.89 9.47 3.40
C LYS A 44 6.87 10.10 2.48
N ILE A 45 5.68 9.55 2.47
CA ILE A 45 4.63 9.83 1.50
C ILE A 45 3.38 10.30 2.25
N GLU A 46 2.77 11.35 1.73
CA GLU A 46 1.40 11.73 2.01
C GLU A 46 0.58 11.44 0.75
N LEU A 47 -0.26 10.40 0.79
CA LEU A 47 -1.17 10.04 -0.28
C LEU A 47 -2.51 10.73 -0.04
N SER A 48 -2.79 11.75 -0.84
CA SER A 48 -4.02 12.56 -0.76
C SER A 48 -5.08 12.04 -1.71
N PHE A 49 -6.29 11.86 -1.17
CA PHE A 49 -7.50 11.48 -1.89
C PHE A 49 -8.37 12.70 -2.23
N THR A 50 -7.79 13.90 -2.20
CA THR A 50 -8.45 15.14 -2.65
C THR A 50 -9.01 14.94 -4.06
N GLU A 51 -10.25 15.38 -4.28
CA GLU A 51 -10.97 15.30 -5.56
C GLU A 51 -11.31 13.88 -6.06
N THR A 52 -11.03 12.84 -5.27
CA THR A 52 -11.55 11.50 -5.56
C THR A 52 -13.03 11.41 -5.17
N SER A 53 -13.85 10.84 -6.05
CA SER A 53 -15.31 10.74 -5.85
C SER A 53 -15.77 9.34 -5.50
N GLU A 54 -15.07 8.32 -5.97
CA GLU A 54 -15.38 6.90 -5.71
C GLU A 54 -14.09 6.09 -5.59
N LEU A 55 -14.03 5.23 -4.57
CA LEU A 55 -12.92 4.30 -4.34
C LEU A 55 -13.45 2.87 -4.21
N THR A 56 -12.96 1.96 -5.05
CA THR A 56 -13.33 0.55 -4.90
C THR A 56 -12.28 -0.27 -4.15
N PRO A 57 -12.67 -1.41 -3.55
CA PRO A 57 -11.72 -2.38 -3.03
C PRO A 57 -10.73 -2.88 -4.10
N THR A 58 -11.15 -2.96 -5.37
CA THR A 58 -10.31 -3.40 -6.48
C THR A 58 -9.16 -2.42 -6.72
N PHE A 59 -9.50 -1.13 -6.83
CA PHE A 59 -8.50 -0.06 -6.94
C PHE A 59 -7.56 -0.05 -5.73
N LEU A 60 -8.11 -0.03 -4.51
CA LEU A 60 -7.32 0.06 -3.28
C LEU A 60 -6.43 -1.17 -3.05
N ASN A 61 -6.88 -2.37 -3.44
CA ASN A 61 -6.03 -3.56 -3.39
C ASN A 61 -4.84 -3.43 -4.35
N SER A 62 -5.07 -2.90 -5.55
CA SER A 62 -4.00 -2.69 -6.52
C SER A 62 -3.07 -1.53 -6.14
N ALA A 63 -3.58 -0.46 -5.54
CA ALA A 63 -2.75 0.67 -5.13
C ALA A 63 -1.95 0.38 -3.84
N ILE A 64 -2.63 -0.16 -2.83
CA ILE A 64 -2.12 -0.26 -1.45
C ILE A 64 -1.98 -1.70 -1.00
N GLY A 65 -2.96 -2.57 -1.29
CA GLY A 65 -2.97 -3.95 -0.81
C GLY A 65 -1.72 -4.74 -1.24
N GLN A 66 -1.30 -4.60 -2.49
CA GLN A 66 -0.11 -5.30 -2.99
C GLN A 66 1.23 -4.81 -2.41
N LEU A 67 1.29 -3.60 -1.80
CA LEU A 67 2.51 -3.12 -1.13
C LEU A 67 2.95 -4.09 -0.02
N TYR A 68 2.01 -4.72 0.68
CA TYR A 68 2.26 -5.67 1.75
C TYR A 68 2.89 -7.00 1.28
N GLY A 69 2.90 -7.25 -0.04
CA GLY A 69 3.65 -8.35 -0.63
C GLY A 69 5.10 -7.99 -0.97
N CYS A 70 5.44 -6.70 -0.99
CA CYS A 70 6.73 -6.18 -1.44
C CYS A 70 7.56 -5.55 -0.31
N PHE A 71 6.90 -4.98 0.70
CA PHE A 71 7.55 -4.24 1.78
C PHE A 71 7.08 -4.73 3.16
N PRO A 72 7.94 -4.64 4.20
CA PRO A 72 7.53 -4.90 5.58
C PRO A 72 6.40 -3.98 6.03
N VAL A 73 5.51 -4.48 6.89
CA VAL A 73 4.36 -3.73 7.42
C VAL A 73 4.81 -2.43 8.07
N GLU A 74 5.85 -2.48 8.88
CA GLU A 74 6.39 -1.36 9.64
C GLU A 74 6.91 -0.26 8.71
N ARG A 75 7.48 -0.65 7.56
CA ARG A 75 7.97 0.30 6.56
C ARG A 75 6.80 1.04 5.91
N ILE A 76 5.73 0.32 5.56
CA ILE A 76 4.54 0.92 4.95
C ILE A 76 3.89 1.89 5.93
N GLU A 77 3.62 1.47 7.17
CA GLU A 77 2.92 2.27 8.17
C GLU A 77 3.70 3.50 8.65
N SER A 78 5.03 3.42 8.73
CA SER A 78 5.86 4.57 9.10
C SER A 78 6.07 5.58 7.97
N SER A 79 5.89 5.13 6.71
CA SER A 79 6.19 5.93 5.51
C SER A 79 4.96 6.50 4.84
N LEU A 80 3.82 5.80 4.84
CA LEU A 80 2.58 6.28 4.20
C LEU A 80 1.66 6.96 5.22
N LEU A 81 1.21 8.16 4.87
CA LEU A 81 0.11 8.86 5.51
C LEU A 81 -1.01 9.02 4.48
N PHE A 82 -2.25 8.75 4.86
CA PHE A 82 -3.43 8.96 4.01
C PHE A 82 -4.14 10.24 4.44
N THR A 83 -4.39 11.15 3.50
CA THR A 83 -5.08 12.43 3.75
C THR A 83 -6.25 12.62 2.80
N ASP A 84 -7.19 13.48 3.20
CA ASP A 84 -8.35 13.88 2.37
C ASP A 84 -9.25 12.71 1.92
N ILE A 85 -9.28 11.63 2.70
CA ILE A 85 -10.15 10.47 2.47
C ILE A 85 -11.48 10.62 3.20
N SER A 86 -12.58 10.24 2.55
CA SER A 86 -13.89 10.22 3.19
C SER A 86 -13.95 9.14 4.28
N LYS A 87 -14.81 9.30 5.29
CA LYS A 87 -14.97 8.29 6.35
C LYS A 87 -15.44 6.94 5.82
N GLU A 88 -16.24 6.95 4.76
CA GLU A 88 -16.76 5.73 4.13
C GLU A 88 -15.63 4.97 3.44
N ASP A 89 -14.83 5.69 2.62
CA ASP A 89 -13.69 5.10 1.92
C ASP A 89 -12.57 4.69 2.87
N GLU A 90 -12.38 5.41 3.98
CA GLU A 90 -11.42 5.06 5.02
C GLU A 90 -11.73 3.66 5.62
N ILE A 91 -13.02 3.31 5.77
CA ILE A 91 -13.44 1.97 6.22
C ILE A 91 -13.05 0.92 5.18
N ILE A 92 -13.23 1.21 3.89
CA ILE A 92 -12.86 0.31 2.80
C ILE A 92 -11.34 0.11 2.77
N LEU A 93 -10.57 1.20 2.85
CA LEU A 93 -9.11 1.19 2.90
C LEU A 93 -8.59 0.37 4.08
N LYS A 94 -9.13 0.58 5.28
CA LYS A 94 -8.74 -0.19 6.48
C LYS A 94 -8.97 -1.70 6.29
N ARG A 95 -10.12 -2.08 5.73
CA ARG A 95 -10.43 -3.49 5.43
C ARG A 95 -9.49 -4.08 4.39
N VAL A 96 -9.12 -3.31 3.36
CA VAL A 96 -8.14 -3.73 2.35
C VAL A 96 -6.78 -3.96 3.01
N ILE A 97 -6.31 -3.01 3.82
CA ILE A 97 -5.03 -3.11 4.55
C ILE A 97 -5.01 -4.35 5.46
N GLU A 98 -6.05 -4.54 6.27
CA GLU A 98 -6.14 -5.67 7.20
C GLU A 98 -6.10 -7.02 6.47
N ARG A 99 -6.84 -7.14 5.36
CA ARG A 99 -6.86 -8.35 4.53
C ARG A 99 -5.51 -8.60 3.88
N ALA A 100 -4.86 -7.55 3.35
CA ALA A 100 -3.56 -7.66 2.73
C ALA A 100 -2.49 -8.15 3.72
N LYS A 101 -2.42 -7.54 4.91
CA LYS A 101 -1.52 -7.98 6.00
C LYS A 101 -1.72 -9.46 6.32
N THR A 102 -2.97 -9.85 6.58
CA THR A 102 -3.33 -11.23 6.92
C THR A 102 -2.96 -12.21 5.80
N TYR A 103 -3.20 -11.82 4.55
CA TYR A 103 -2.90 -12.65 3.38
C TYR A 103 -1.39 -12.87 3.23
N PHE A 104 -0.59 -11.80 3.27
CA PHE A 104 0.86 -11.89 3.03
C PHE A 104 1.62 -12.48 4.21
N GLU A 105 1.16 -12.26 5.46
CA GLU A 105 1.68 -12.97 6.63
C GLU A 105 1.49 -14.49 6.50
N ARG A 106 0.29 -14.92 6.09
CA ARG A 106 -0.01 -16.34 5.85
C ARG A 106 0.73 -16.90 4.64
N ALA A 107 0.83 -16.15 3.54
CA ALA A 107 1.54 -16.58 2.35
C ALA A 107 3.04 -16.77 2.63
N TYR A 108 3.65 -15.89 3.43
CA TYR A 108 5.04 -16.03 3.87
C TYR A 108 5.21 -17.22 4.80
N THR A 109 4.28 -17.42 5.76
CA THR A 109 4.28 -18.56 6.68
C THR A 109 4.11 -19.90 5.94
N CYS A 110 3.18 -19.99 4.99
CA CYS A 110 3.00 -21.17 4.15
C CYS A 110 4.23 -21.45 3.28
N ARG A 111 4.84 -20.41 2.68
CA ARG A 111 6.06 -20.58 1.87
C ARG A 111 7.23 -21.06 2.71
N LYS A 112 7.35 -20.57 3.96
CA LYS A 112 8.37 -21.01 4.92
C LYS A 112 8.13 -22.46 5.36
N ALA A 113 6.90 -22.79 5.79
CA ALA A 113 6.54 -24.15 6.17
C ALA A 113 6.73 -25.16 5.03
N LEU A 114 6.42 -24.76 3.79
CA LEU A 114 6.66 -25.59 2.61
C LEU A 114 8.16 -25.77 2.32
N LYS A 115 8.98 -24.72 2.50
CA LYS A 115 10.44 -24.82 2.37
C LYS A 115 11.06 -25.70 3.46
N ASP A 116 10.56 -25.64 4.69
CA ASP A 116 11.03 -26.48 5.79
C ASP A 116 10.66 -27.97 5.60
N VAL A 117 9.57 -28.26 4.86
CA VAL A 117 9.15 -29.63 4.50
C VAL A 117 9.86 -30.15 3.25
N LEU A 118 10.19 -29.30 2.29
CA LEU A 118 10.84 -29.69 1.02
C LEU A 118 12.37 -29.55 1.02
N GLY A 119 12.94 -28.77 1.93
CA GLY A 119 14.37 -28.45 2.01
C GLY A 119 15.09 -29.29 3.05
N GLY A 120 15.12 -30.60 2.84
CA GLY A 120 16.17 -31.46 3.40
C GLY A 120 17.40 -31.39 2.50
N GLU A 121 18.45 -30.74 3.01
CA GLU A 121 19.85 -30.76 2.55
C GLU A 121 20.15 -30.29 1.12
N GLU A 122 20.57 -29.03 1.01
CA GLU A 122 21.60 -28.63 0.04
C GLU A 122 22.59 -27.70 0.75
N ASP A 123 23.52 -28.27 1.52
CA ASP A 123 24.73 -27.57 1.96
C ASP A 123 25.96 -28.45 1.61
N ALA A 124 26.69 -27.97 0.59
CA ALA A 124 28.13 -28.11 0.31
C ALA A 124 28.82 -29.48 0.34
#